data_AF-A0A955SL00-F1
#
_entry.id   AF-A0A955SL00-F1
#
_cell.length_a   1.000
_cell.length_b   1.000
_cell.length_c   1.000
_cell.angle_alpha   90.00
_cell.angle_beta   90.00
_cell.angle_gamma   90.00
#
_symmetry.space_group_name_H-M   'P 1'
#
loop_
_entity.id
_entity.type
_entity.pdbx_description
1 polymer ?
#
loop_
_entity_poly.entity_id
_entity_poly.type
_entity_poly.pdbx_seq_one_letter_code
_entity_poly.pdbx_strand_id
1 'polypeptide(L)'
;PISNLFIRLKVDGDQLDLKRMEFRLKESEAVITGFMKNWKTSPVVSVMLDAPQFDIDLLIPKEERSAIRDGIEWLAAHGSLEGSVHIERPRYKTLTGKKLSAVLKIHDNLVTVDRVQAMVTEHGTVGGRFFVHLPQGRPAAMRASFQAKDLPFEPVLSLFGEEDRLITGKMSVRGMIQGHGRDARGIIPTLNGSVQVSLGEGYIRKGTIFPRILTLLNLPNVLRGKVDFESTGFPFTKVSSKINVEDGVFSTKDLLIQSPIMSASAAGRYAWQGDRLEGIAAVSPFGTYSDLLKNIPLFGRIFAGDRQGIATAMFSIVGPLSEPEVEYLPMESLKNGLTGLAQLAFDVLKNTITLPYDLLNDSKGNPDSTPSEAERSGLPGPS
;
A
#
# COMPACT_ATOMS: atom_id res chain seq x y z
N PRO A 1 -31.04 -10.24 12.59
CA PRO A 1 -32.12 -9.70 13.45
C PRO A 1 -31.54 -9.42 14.84
N ILE A 2 -31.98 -8.34 15.49
CA ILE A 2 -31.65 -8.07 16.90
C ILE A 2 -32.49 -9.01 17.76
N SER A 3 -31.88 -9.63 18.77
CA SER A 3 -32.56 -10.45 19.78
C SER A 3 -32.13 -10.04 21.18
N ASN A 4 -32.87 -10.51 22.19
CA ASN A 4 -32.59 -10.26 23.61
C ASN A 4 -32.42 -8.76 23.94
N LEU A 5 -33.27 -7.92 23.32
CA LEU A 5 -33.24 -6.48 23.55
C LEU A 5 -33.86 -6.17 24.93
N PHE A 6 -33.05 -5.66 25.85
CA PHE A 6 -33.47 -5.14 27.13
C PHE A 6 -33.11 -3.66 27.22
N ILE A 7 -34.08 -2.81 27.60
CA ILE A 7 -33.86 -1.36 27.72
C ILE A 7 -34.39 -0.89 29.08
N ARG A 8 -33.55 -0.20 29.84
CA ARG A 8 -33.91 0.58 31.02
C ARG A 8 -33.54 2.03 30.78
N LEU A 9 -34.56 2.87 30.64
CA LEU A 9 -34.45 4.30 30.36
C LEU A 9 -35.17 5.08 31.45
N LYS A 10 -34.53 6.11 31.99
CA LYS A 10 -35.18 7.14 32.81
C LYS A 10 -35.33 8.41 31.98
N VAL A 11 -36.53 8.97 31.95
CA VAL A 11 -36.82 10.25 31.31
C VAL A 11 -37.06 11.28 32.40
N ASP A 12 -36.35 12.40 32.34
CA ASP A 12 -36.42 13.47 33.33
C ASP A 12 -36.35 14.83 32.62
N GLY A 13 -37.50 15.40 32.31
CA GLY A 13 -37.60 16.65 31.54
C GLY A 13 -36.93 16.56 30.17
N ASP A 14 -35.81 17.27 30.01
CA ASP A 14 -34.99 17.31 28.79
C ASP A 14 -33.73 16.42 28.87
N GLN A 15 -33.70 15.51 29.85
CA GLN A 15 -32.65 14.51 30.00
C GLN A 15 -33.22 13.10 29.82
N LEU A 16 -32.54 12.32 28.98
CA LEU A 16 -32.72 10.89 28.81
C LEU A 16 -31.52 10.19 29.44
N ASP A 17 -31.75 9.30 30.40
CA ASP A 17 -30.70 8.57 31.11
C ASP A 17 -30.86 7.08 30.82
N LEU A 18 -30.02 6.59 29.89
CA LEU A 18 -29.99 5.20 29.47
C LEU A 18 -29.18 4.39 30.47
N LYS A 19 -29.88 3.89 31.50
CA LYS A 19 -29.29 3.07 32.54
C LYS A 19 -28.69 1.78 32.00
N ARG A 20 -29.34 1.17 31.02
CA ARG A 20 -28.85 -0.03 30.35
C ARG A 20 -29.64 -0.27 29.06
N MET A 21 -28.95 -0.50 27.96
CA MET A 21 -29.48 -1.16 26.77
C MET A 21 -28.61 -2.37 26.49
N GLU A 22 -29.19 -3.56 26.54
CA GLU A 22 -28.50 -4.80 26.24
C GLU A 22 -29.14 -5.42 25.02
N PHE A 23 -28.33 -5.91 24.09
CA PHE A 23 -28.82 -6.52 22.87
C PHE A 23 -27.85 -7.57 22.35
N ARG A 24 -28.40 -8.50 21.58
CA ARG A 24 -27.65 -9.45 20.79
C ARG A 24 -27.92 -9.23 19.30
N LEU A 25 -26.85 -9.23 18.50
CA LEU A 25 -26.91 -9.12 17.05
C LEU A 25 -26.00 -10.17 16.43
N LYS A 26 -26.59 -11.21 15.82
CA LYS A 26 -25.88 -12.42 15.40
C LYS A 26 -25.16 -13.07 16.60
N GLU A 27 -23.83 -13.18 16.53
CA GLU A 27 -22.95 -13.68 17.58
C GLU A 27 -22.41 -12.57 18.49
N SER A 28 -22.77 -11.31 18.21
CA SER A 28 -22.30 -10.15 18.97
C SER A 28 -23.24 -9.81 20.12
N GLU A 29 -22.69 -9.45 21.26
CA GLU A 29 -23.44 -9.05 22.46
C GLU A 29 -22.83 -7.74 22.97
N ALA A 30 -23.68 -6.77 23.30
CA ALA A 30 -23.23 -5.49 23.80
C ALA A 30 -24.19 -4.90 24.83
N VAL A 31 -23.61 -4.14 25.75
CA VAL A 31 -24.31 -3.29 26.70
C VAL A 31 -23.94 -1.85 26.41
N ILE A 32 -24.96 -1.01 26.26
CA ILE A 32 -24.81 0.43 26.09
C ILE A 32 -25.37 1.11 27.34
N THR A 33 -24.62 2.07 27.88
CA THR A 33 -25.07 2.96 28.94
C THR A 33 -24.77 4.40 28.53
N GLY A 34 -25.49 5.37 29.10
CA GLY A 34 -25.23 6.76 28.75
C GLY A 34 -26.36 7.69 29.13
N PHE A 35 -26.22 8.94 28.70
CA PHE A 35 -27.28 9.93 28.81
C PHE A 35 -27.29 10.86 27.59
N MET A 36 -28.42 11.51 27.38
CA MET A 36 -28.62 12.56 26.41
C MET A 36 -29.31 13.73 27.10
N LYS A 37 -28.74 14.92 26.99
CA LYS A 37 -29.36 16.18 27.42
C LYS A 37 -29.81 16.96 26.21
N ASN A 38 -30.77 17.85 26.39
CA ASN A 38 -31.21 18.80 25.37
C ASN A 38 -31.70 18.10 24.09
N TRP A 39 -32.33 16.93 24.22
CA TRP A 39 -32.67 16.07 23.10
C TRP A 39 -33.70 16.69 22.15
N LYS A 40 -34.43 17.72 22.61
CA LYS A 40 -35.39 18.49 21.81
C LYS A 40 -34.77 19.66 21.05
N THR A 41 -33.52 20.03 21.35
CA THR A 41 -32.85 21.21 20.76
C THR A 41 -31.50 20.82 20.19
N SER A 42 -30.43 20.96 20.97
CA SER A 42 -29.05 20.62 20.61
C SER A 42 -28.57 19.47 21.49
N PRO A 43 -28.74 18.20 21.05
CA PRO A 43 -28.46 17.05 21.90
C PRO A 43 -26.99 16.98 22.30
N VAL A 44 -26.75 16.75 23.59
CA VAL A 44 -25.42 16.43 24.13
C VAL A 44 -25.47 15.00 24.63
N VAL A 45 -24.78 14.11 23.93
CA VAL A 45 -24.82 12.66 24.12
C VAL A 45 -23.52 12.18 24.77
N SER A 46 -23.65 11.39 25.84
CA SER A 46 -22.54 10.63 26.40
C SER A 46 -22.90 9.16 26.44
N VAL A 47 -22.11 8.30 25.81
CA VAL A 47 -22.41 6.86 25.70
C VAL A 47 -21.17 5.99 25.92
N MET A 48 -21.36 4.84 26.54
CA MET A 48 -20.35 3.80 26.69
C MET A 48 -20.92 2.50 26.14
N LEU A 49 -20.16 1.84 25.27
CA LEU A 49 -20.45 0.51 24.75
C LEU A 49 -19.43 -0.47 25.31
N ASP A 50 -19.91 -1.46 26.06
CA ASP A 50 -19.13 -2.58 26.57
C ASP A 50 -19.62 -3.87 25.91
N ALA A 51 -18.70 -4.66 25.35
CA ALA A 51 -19.04 -5.91 24.68
C ALA A 51 -18.06 -7.03 25.05
N PRO A 52 -18.54 -8.18 25.55
CA PRO A 52 -17.68 -9.34 25.77
C PRO A 52 -17.16 -9.91 24.44
N GLN A 53 -17.95 -9.81 23.37
CA GLN A 53 -17.58 -10.18 22.01
C GLN A 53 -18.40 -9.38 21.01
N PHE A 54 -17.76 -8.89 19.95
CA PHE A 54 -18.46 -8.09 18.94
C PHE A 54 -17.78 -8.16 17.58
N ASP A 55 -18.59 -8.30 16.54
CA ASP A 55 -18.16 -8.17 15.15
C ASP A 55 -18.17 -6.68 14.76
N ILE A 56 -16.97 -6.11 14.64
CA ILE A 56 -16.75 -4.70 14.28
C ILE A 56 -17.34 -4.40 12.91
N ASP A 57 -17.46 -5.39 12.03
CA ASP A 57 -18.03 -5.21 10.69
C ASP A 57 -19.48 -4.71 10.74
N LEU A 58 -20.20 -4.98 11.85
CA LEU A 58 -21.55 -4.50 12.11
C LEU A 58 -21.62 -3.00 12.45
N LEU A 59 -20.51 -2.39 12.85
CA LEU A 59 -20.42 -0.95 13.15
C LEU A 59 -20.10 -0.12 11.89
N ILE A 60 -19.75 -0.76 10.78
CA ILE A 60 -19.33 -0.10 9.55
C ILE A 60 -20.52 -0.09 8.58
N PRO A 61 -21.08 1.09 8.25
CA PRO A 61 -22.13 1.21 7.24
C PRO A 61 -21.66 0.63 5.90
N LYS A 62 -22.44 -0.26 5.30
CA LYS A 62 -22.11 -0.93 4.02
C LYS A 62 -22.64 -0.17 2.80
N GLU A 63 -23.74 0.53 2.98
CA GLU A 63 -24.39 1.32 1.93
C GLU A 63 -23.92 2.78 2.00
N GLU A 64 -23.83 3.43 0.83
CA GLU A 64 -23.44 4.85 0.75
C GLU A 64 -24.39 5.76 1.53
N ARG A 65 -25.68 5.41 1.60
CA ARG A 65 -26.67 6.05 2.48
C ARG A 65 -27.36 5.00 3.34
N SER A 66 -27.40 5.24 4.63
CA SER A 66 -28.06 4.39 5.61
C SER A 66 -28.66 5.26 6.71
N ALA A 67 -29.69 4.75 7.41
CA ALA A 67 -30.28 5.45 8.54
C ALA A 67 -29.25 5.79 9.64
N ILE A 68 -28.21 4.96 9.80
CA ILE A 68 -27.10 5.21 10.72
C ILE A 68 -26.30 6.43 10.27
N ARG A 69 -25.98 6.53 8.97
CA ARG A 69 -25.27 7.68 8.41
C ARG A 69 -26.08 8.97 8.57
N ASP A 70 -27.37 8.94 8.25
CA ASP A 70 -28.24 10.11 8.39
C ASP A 70 -28.33 10.57 9.85
N GLY A 71 -28.41 9.63 10.80
CA GLY A 71 -28.38 9.93 12.23
C GLY A 71 -27.05 10.55 12.70
N ILE A 72 -25.91 10.03 12.21
CA ILE A 72 -24.58 10.58 12.52
C ILE A 72 -24.42 11.99 11.91
N GLU A 73 -24.84 12.19 10.65
CA GLU A 73 -24.82 13.50 9.99
C GLU A 73 -25.66 14.52 10.75
N TRP A 74 -26.88 14.14 11.16
CA TRP A 74 -27.75 15.00 11.95
C TRP A 74 -27.12 15.36 13.29
N LEU A 75 -26.58 14.38 14.01
CA LEU A 75 -25.94 14.61 15.31
C LEU A 75 -24.69 15.47 15.19
N ALA A 76 -23.91 15.29 14.12
CA ALA A 76 -22.72 16.10 13.85
C ALA A 76 -23.06 17.56 13.49
N ALA A 77 -24.23 17.81 12.89
CA ALA A 77 -24.68 19.14 12.52
C ALA A 77 -25.43 19.88 13.64
N HIS A 78 -26.15 19.15 14.51
CA HIS A 78 -27.09 19.76 15.46
C HIS A 78 -26.74 19.51 16.93
N GLY A 79 -25.70 18.73 17.24
CA GLY A 79 -25.36 18.41 18.61
C GLY A 79 -23.94 17.90 18.78
N SER A 80 -23.74 17.15 19.86
CA SER A 80 -22.46 16.52 20.15
C SER A 80 -22.60 15.14 20.77
N LEU A 81 -21.60 14.31 20.53
CA LEU A 81 -21.46 13.00 21.17
C LEU A 81 -20.03 12.81 21.64
N GLU A 82 -19.89 12.33 22.87
CA GLU A 82 -18.67 11.72 23.36
C GLU A 82 -18.98 10.30 23.82
N GLY A 83 -18.20 9.33 23.36
CA GLY A 83 -18.39 7.98 23.82
C GLY A 83 -17.13 7.14 23.85
N SER A 84 -17.22 6.04 24.60
CA SER A 84 -16.17 5.02 24.66
C SER A 84 -16.70 3.68 24.20
N VAL A 85 -15.83 2.93 23.55
CA VAL A 85 -16.09 1.57 23.09
C VAL A 85 -15.04 0.67 23.73
N HIS A 86 -15.49 -0.39 24.39
CA HIS A 86 -14.67 -1.44 24.96
C HIS A 86 -15.19 -2.80 24.52
N ILE A 87 -14.35 -3.56 23.80
CA ILE A 87 -14.71 -4.88 23.30
C ILE A 87 -13.62 -5.87 23.72
N GLU A 88 -13.99 -6.85 24.55
CA GLU A 88 -13.03 -7.84 25.06
C GLU A 88 -12.53 -8.76 23.96
N ARG A 89 -13.42 -9.25 23.10
CA ARG A 89 -13.10 -10.12 21.96
C ARG A 89 -13.63 -9.53 20.65
N PRO A 90 -12.92 -8.55 20.07
CA PRO A 90 -13.25 -8.00 18.76
C PRO A 90 -13.01 -9.03 17.64
N ARG A 91 -13.91 -9.04 16.67
CA ARG A 91 -13.76 -9.74 15.40
C ARG A 91 -13.96 -8.75 14.26
N TYR A 92 -13.15 -8.86 13.21
CA TYR A 92 -13.36 -8.14 11.96
C TYR A 92 -12.98 -9.06 10.80
N LYS A 93 -13.97 -9.53 10.05
CA LYS A 93 -13.78 -10.55 9.01
C LYS A 93 -12.99 -11.76 9.54
N THR A 94 -11.77 -11.98 9.00
CA THR A 94 -10.83 -13.05 9.35
C THR A 94 -9.95 -12.72 10.56
N LEU A 95 -9.90 -11.46 10.99
CA LEU A 95 -9.11 -11.03 12.13
C LEU A 95 -9.88 -11.17 13.44
N THR A 96 -9.20 -11.72 14.44
CA THR A 96 -9.66 -11.76 15.83
C THR A 96 -8.65 -11.09 16.74
N GLY A 97 -9.15 -10.40 17.75
CA GLY A 97 -8.31 -9.67 18.69
C GLY A 97 -8.77 -9.78 20.13
N LYS A 98 -8.10 -8.99 20.98
CA LYS A 98 -8.42 -8.84 22.40
C LYS A 98 -8.37 -7.36 22.79
N LYS A 99 -9.26 -6.96 23.70
CA LYS A 99 -9.25 -5.64 24.35
C LYS A 99 -9.20 -4.47 23.36
N LEU A 100 -10.16 -4.41 22.44
CA LEU A 100 -10.36 -3.21 21.64
C LEU A 100 -10.88 -2.09 22.53
N SER A 101 -10.23 -0.93 22.46
CA SER A 101 -10.73 0.31 23.02
C SER A 101 -10.68 1.43 22.00
N ALA A 102 -11.66 2.34 22.05
CA ALA A 102 -11.69 3.54 21.24
C ALA A 102 -12.55 4.63 21.92
N VAL A 103 -12.28 5.89 21.57
CA VAL A 103 -13.09 7.04 21.97
C VAL A 103 -13.71 7.65 20.73
N LEU A 104 -15.04 7.77 20.70
CA LEU A 104 -15.78 8.41 19.63
C LEU A 104 -16.13 9.85 20.05
N LYS A 105 -15.89 10.81 19.16
CA LYS A 105 -16.33 12.20 19.34
C LYS A 105 -17.03 12.67 18.08
N ILE A 106 -18.17 13.31 18.23
CA ILE A 106 -18.94 13.90 17.14
C ILE A 106 -19.29 15.34 17.55
N HIS A 107 -18.93 16.31 16.72
CA HIS A 107 -19.32 17.71 16.85
C HIS A 107 -18.92 18.45 15.57
N ASP A 108 -19.55 19.58 15.24
CA ASP A 108 -19.15 20.48 14.15
C ASP A 108 -18.88 19.78 12.80
N ASN A 109 -19.74 18.83 12.41
CA ASN A 109 -19.56 17.98 11.22
C ASN A 109 -18.30 17.10 11.22
N LEU A 110 -17.63 16.94 12.36
CA LEU A 110 -16.44 16.12 12.53
C LEU A 110 -16.75 14.89 13.37
N VAL A 111 -16.45 13.72 12.83
CA VAL A 111 -16.44 12.45 13.55
C VAL A 111 -14.99 12.06 13.79
N THR A 112 -14.60 11.92 15.05
CA THR A 112 -13.26 11.48 15.46
C THR A 112 -13.37 10.14 16.17
N VAL A 113 -12.58 9.17 15.72
CA VAL A 113 -12.34 7.92 16.46
C VAL A 113 -10.90 7.95 16.93
N ASP A 114 -10.77 8.15 18.23
CA ASP A 114 -9.53 8.41 18.93
C ASP A 114 -9.09 7.20 19.74
N ARG A 115 -7.79 7.15 20.05
CA ARG A 115 -7.21 6.14 20.96
C ARG A 115 -7.62 4.70 20.58
N VAL A 116 -7.73 4.41 19.29
CA VAL A 116 -8.01 3.04 18.84
C VAL A 116 -6.81 2.19 19.23
N GLN A 117 -7.05 1.15 20.02
CA GLN A 117 -6.03 0.20 20.46
C GLN A 117 -6.65 -1.18 20.58
N ALA A 118 -6.00 -2.20 20.02
CA ALA A 118 -6.38 -3.60 20.19
C ALA A 118 -5.15 -4.51 20.08
N MET A 119 -5.20 -5.65 20.75
CA MET A 119 -4.32 -6.77 20.42
C MET A 119 -4.96 -7.58 19.30
N VAL A 120 -4.16 -8.04 18.36
CA VAL A 120 -4.57 -8.91 17.24
C VAL A 120 -3.78 -10.19 17.36
N THR A 121 -4.46 -11.34 17.31
CA THR A 121 -3.86 -12.64 17.65
C THR A 121 -3.13 -12.62 19.02
N GLU A 122 -2.05 -13.39 19.19
CA GLU A 122 -1.32 -13.50 20.46
C GLU A 122 -0.26 -12.41 20.66
N HIS A 123 0.24 -11.81 19.58
CA HIS A 123 1.41 -10.91 19.63
C HIS A 123 1.24 -9.60 18.85
N GLY A 124 0.23 -9.51 17.99
CA GLY A 124 0.01 -8.34 17.17
C GLY A 124 -0.63 -7.19 17.94
N THR A 125 -0.33 -5.96 17.55
CA THR A 125 -1.00 -4.76 18.08
C THR A 125 -1.45 -3.87 16.93
N VAL A 126 -2.63 -3.27 17.09
CA VAL A 126 -3.16 -2.24 16.19
C VAL A 126 -3.45 -1.01 17.03
N GLY A 127 -3.15 0.16 16.49
CA GLY A 127 -3.71 1.39 16.97
C GLY A 127 -3.79 2.48 15.93
N GLY A 128 -4.56 3.51 16.24
CA GLY A 128 -4.73 4.60 15.30
C GLY A 128 -5.74 5.64 15.74
N ARG A 129 -5.97 6.55 14.82
CA ARG A 129 -6.92 7.65 14.94
C ARG A 129 -7.51 7.93 13.57
N PHE A 130 -8.82 8.16 13.55
CA PHE A 130 -9.58 8.42 12.34
C PHE A 130 -10.35 9.72 12.52
N PHE A 131 -10.34 10.56 11.49
CA PHE A 131 -11.12 11.77 11.41
C PHE A 131 -11.94 11.69 10.14
N VAL A 132 -13.24 11.96 10.24
CA VAL A 132 -14.14 12.03 9.11
C VAL A 132 -14.90 13.36 9.22
N HIS A 133 -14.62 14.26 8.29
CA HIS A 133 -15.45 15.44 8.08
C HIS A 133 -16.64 15.02 7.22
N LEU A 134 -17.84 15.13 7.80
CA LEU A 134 -19.09 14.59 7.27
C LEU A 134 -20.15 15.72 7.16
N PRO A 135 -19.97 16.67 6.24
CA PRO A 135 -20.95 17.74 6.01
C PRO A 135 -22.24 17.19 5.39
N GLN A 136 -23.38 17.67 5.88
CA GLN A 136 -24.70 17.22 5.42
C GLN A 136 -24.85 17.36 3.89
N GLY A 137 -25.25 16.27 3.23
CA GLY A 137 -25.52 16.24 1.79
C GLY A 137 -24.30 16.47 0.89
N ARG A 138 -23.08 16.51 1.44
CA ARG A 138 -21.83 16.70 0.70
C ARG A 138 -20.90 15.49 0.88
N PRO A 139 -19.95 15.25 -0.05
CA PRO A 139 -19.02 14.16 0.08
C PRO A 139 -18.13 14.28 1.33
N ALA A 140 -17.94 13.16 2.02
CA ALA A 140 -17.09 13.07 3.20
C ALA A 140 -15.61 13.26 2.83
N ALA A 141 -14.83 13.81 3.75
CA ALA A 141 -13.38 13.77 3.70
C ALA A 141 -12.86 13.03 4.94
N MET A 142 -11.79 12.25 4.80
CA MET A 142 -11.19 11.54 5.91
C MET A 142 -9.70 11.75 6.01
N ARG A 143 -9.20 11.61 7.23
CA ARG A 143 -7.79 11.49 7.56
C ARG A 143 -7.63 10.37 8.58
N ALA A 144 -6.70 9.47 8.34
CA ALA A 144 -6.38 8.38 9.25
C ALA A 144 -4.88 8.34 9.52
N SER A 145 -4.51 8.18 10.78
CA SER A 145 -3.16 7.80 11.19
C SER A 145 -3.23 6.46 11.88
N PHE A 146 -2.43 5.50 11.43
CA PHE A 146 -2.50 4.13 11.94
C PHE A 146 -1.11 3.57 12.12
N GLN A 147 -1.01 2.62 13.05
CA GLN A 147 0.15 1.77 13.22
C GLN A 147 -0.31 0.37 13.61
N ALA A 148 0.38 -0.63 13.09
CA ALA A 148 0.25 -1.98 13.56
C ALA A 148 1.62 -2.65 13.60
N LYS A 149 1.80 -3.57 14.53
CA LYS A 149 3.02 -4.35 14.70
C LYS A 149 2.70 -5.83 14.81
N ASP A 150 3.57 -6.65 14.24
CA ASP A 150 3.55 -8.10 14.35
C ASP A 150 2.21 -8.75 13.98
N LEU A 151 1.52 -8.20 12.99
CA LEU A 151 0.30 -8.79 12.45
C LEU A 151 0.65 -9.96 11.53
N PRO A 152 -0.04 -11.11 11.59
CA PRO A 152 0.09 -12.11 10.54
C PRO A 152 -0.38 -11.50 9.22
N PHE A 153 0.41 -11.61 8.16
CA PHE A 153 0.13 -10.93 6.89
C PHE A 153 -0.98 -11.62 6.09
N GLU A 154 -1.07 -12.95 6.15
CA GLU A 154 -2.06 -13.75 5.40
C GLU A 154 -3.50 -13.36 5.74
N PRO A 155 -3.89 -13.26 7.03
CA PRO A 155 -5.23 -12.77 7.38
C PRO A 155 -5.47 -11.31 7.00
N VAL A 156 -4.42 -10.50 6.89
CA VAL A 156 -4.54 -9.10 6.45
C VAL A 156 -4.77 -9.03 4.94
N LEU A 157 -4.08 -9.83 4.14
CA LEU A 157 -4.26 -9.92 2.69
C LEU A 157 -5.69 -10.30 2.31
N SER A 158 -6.29 -11.26 3.01
CA SER A 158 -7.68 -11.68 2.76
C SER A 158 -8.71 -10.56 2.99
N LEU A 159 -8.39 -9.52 3.77
CA LEU A 159 -9.28 -8.37 3.93
C LEU A 159 -9.50 -7.58 2.64
N PHE A 160 -8.54 -7.66 1.72
CA PHE A 160 -8.53 -6.98 0.42
C PHE A 160 -8.96 -7.90 -0.74
N GLY A 161 -9.45 -9.11 -0.46
CA GLY A 161 -9.87 -10.07 -1.49
C GLY A 161 -8.73 -10.74 -2.25
N GLU A 162 -7.49 -10.63 -1.73
CA GLU A 162 -6.29 -11.18 -2.36
C GLU A 162 -5.98 -12.58 -1.80
N GLU A 163 -6.97 -13.48 -1.82
CA GLU A 163 -6.84 -14.85 -1.30
C GLU A 163 -5.88 -15.72 -2.14
N ASP A 164 -5.72 -15.38 -3.43
CA ASP A 164 -4.84 -16.08 -4.35
C ASP A 164 -3.36 -15.71 -4.17
N ARG A 165 -3.07 -14.59 -3.49
CA ARG A 165 -1.70 -14.17 -3.15
C ARG A 165 -1.30 -14.79 -1.82
N LEU A 166 -0.37 -15.73 -1.89
CA LEU A 166 0.12 -16.44 -0.72
C LEU A 166 1.49 -15.88 -0.32
N ILE A 167 1.46 -14.84 0.53
CA ILE A 167 2.65 -14.27 1.17
C ILE A 167 2.46 -14.38 2.68
N THR A 168 3.41 -15.04 3.35
CA THR A 168 3.40 -15.22 4.80
C THR A 168 4.32 -14.25 5.51
N GLY A 169 4.17 -14.11 6.82
CA GLY A 169 5.13 -13.41 7.67
C GLY A 169 4.47 -12.40 8.62
N LYS A 170 5.31 -11.77 9.45
CA LYS A 170 4.84 -10.77 10.43
C LYS A 170 4.95 -9.37 9.85
N MET A 171 3.81 -8.72 9.63
CA MET A 171 3.68 -7.37 9.11
C MET A 171 3.68 -6.33 10.24
N SER A 172 4.51 -5.31 10.07
CA SER A 172 4.38 -4.03 10.74
C SER A 172 4.08 -2.95 9.71
N VAL A 173 3.17 -2.04 10.03
CA VAL A 173 2.76 -0.95 9.14
C VAL A 173 2.54 0.32 9.95
N ARG A 174 2.91 1.47 9.40
CA ARG A 174 2.57 2.78 9.95
C ARG A 174 2.32 3.75 8.82
N GLY A 175 1.30 4.57 8.93
CA GLY A 175 1.04 5.56 7.90
C GLY A 175 0.08 6.64 8.32
N MET A 176 0.02 7.65 7.46
CA MET A 176 -1.03 8.65 7.45
C MET A 176 -1.58 8.73 6.04
N ILE A 177 -2.90 8.64 5.93
CA ILE A 177 -3.63 8.77 4.67
C ILE A 177 -4.75 9.78 4.84
N GLN A 178 -5.10 10.47 3.76
CA GLN A 178 -6.25 11.35 3.68
C GLN A 178 -6.89 11.22 2.31
N GLY A 179 -8.19 11.49 2.20
CA GLY A 179 -8.91 11.45 0.93
C GLY A 179 -10.33 11.97 1.08
N HIS A 180 -11.06 12.06 -0.03
CA HIS A 180 -12.44 12.51 -0.03
C HIS A 180 -13.32 11.77 -1.05
N GLY A 181 -14.60 11.59 -0.73
CA GLY A 181 -15.57 10.89 -1.60
C GLY A 181 -16.12 11.73 -2.76
N ARG A 182 -15.45 12.82 -3.18
CA ARG A 182 -15.95 13.67 -4.28
C ARG A 182 -15.82 13.01 -5.66
N ASP A 183 -14.99 12.00 -5.80
CA ASP A 183 -14.88 11.20 -7.02
C ASP A 183 -15.97 10.12 -7.02
N ALA A 184 -16.68 9.97 -8.14
CA ALA A 184 -17.77 9.01 -8.28
C ALA A 184 -17.30 7.54 -8.14
N ARG A 185 -16.00 7.27 -8.28
CA ARG A 185 -15.38 5.95 -8.12
C ARG A 185 -14.97 5.67 -6.68
N GLY A 186 -15.36 6.52 -5.74
CA GLY A 186 -15.09 6.39 -4.31
C GLY A 186 -13.83 7.14 -3.88
N ILE A 187 -13.27 6.74 -2.73
CA ILE A 187 -12.20 7.52 -2.09
C ILE A 187 -10.81 7.28 -2.67
N ILE A 188 -10.54 6.08 -3.22
CA ILE A 188 -9.20 5.66 -3.67
C ILE A 188 -8.57 6.66 -4.65
N PRO A 189 -9.28 7.17 -5.69
CA PRO A 189 -8.77 8.19 -6.62
C PRO A 189 -8.24 9.48 -5.99
N THR A 190 -8.58 9.76 -4.73
CA THR A 190 -8.31 11.03 -4.05
C THR A 190 -7.37 10.83 -2.86
N LEU A 191 -6.91 9.60 -2.65
CA LEU A 191 -6.04 9.24 -1.55
C LEU A 191 -4.69 9.92 -1.73
N ASN A 192 -4.24 10.52 -0.64
CA ASN A 192 -2.95 11.17 -0.50
C ASN A 192 -2.33 10.74 0.83
N GLY A 193 -1.02 10.50 0.88
CA GLY A 193 -0.36 10.15 2.13
C GLY A 193 0.93 9.34 1.99
N SER A 194 1.37 8.76 3.10
CA SER A 194 2.57 7.92 3.15
C SER A 194 2.39 6.76 4.12
N VAL A 195 2.81 5.58 3.71
CA VAL A 195 2.72 4.33 4.44
C VAL A 195 4.06 3.63 4.42
N GLN A 196 4.59 3.31 5.59
CA GLN A 196 5.75 2.44 5.75
C GLN A 196 5.24 1.04 6.10
N VAL A 197 5.73 0.04 5.37
CA VAL A 197 5.39 -1.36 5.58
C VAL A 197 6.66 -2.18 5.69
N SER A 198 6.65 -3.15 6.58
CA SER A 198 7.70 -4.17 6.67
C SER A 198 7.11 -5.52 7.01
N LEU A 199 7.59 -6.57 6.36
CA LEU A 199 7.32 -7.96 6.73
C LEU A 199 8.62 -8.58 7.19
N GLY A 200 8.57 -9.33 8.29
CA GLY A 200 9.69 -10.14 8.77
C GLY A 200 9.39 -11.63 8.64
N GLU A 201 10.42 -12.40 8.30
CA GLU A 201 10.46 -13.87 8.36
C GLU A 201 9.23 -14.54 7.71
N GLY A 202 9.27 -14.72 6.40
CA GLY A 202 8.14 -15.26 5.67
C GLY A 202 8.51 -15.93 4.35
N TYR A 203 7.48 -16.29 3.60
CA TYR A 203 7.58 -16.99 2.34
C TYR A 203 6.67 -16.33 1.30
N ILE A 204 7.17 -16.17 0.08
CA ILE A 204 6.38 -15.83 -1.10
C ILE A 204 6.07 -17.14 -1.82
N ARG A 205 4.84 -17.63 -1.70
CA ARG A 205 4.38 -18.89 -2.34
C ARG A 205 3.69 -18.63 -3.67
N LYS A 206 2.89 -17.57 -3.74
CA LYS A 206 2.19 -17.12 -4.96
C LYS A 206 2.26 -15.61 -5.10
N GLY A 207 2.27 -15.14 -6.35
CA GLY A 207 2.29 -13.73 -6.71
C GLY A 207 2.40 -13.57 -8.21
N THR A 208 2.31 -12.33 -8.69
CA THR A 208 2.23 -12.03 -10.13
C THR A 208 3.57 -11.62 -10.74
N ILE A 209 4.43 -10.96 -9.94
CA ILE A 209 5.72 -10.41 -10.37
C ILE A 209 6.88 -11.34 -9.99
N PHE A 210 7.04 -11.59 -8.70
CA PHE A 210 8.23 -12.26 -8.17
C PHE A 210 8.43 -13.68 -8.73
N PRO A 211 7.40 -14.54 -8.86
CA PRO A 211 7.55 -15.84 -9.50
C PRO A 211 8.01 -15.77 -10.97
N ARG A 212 7.58 -14.75 -11.75
CA ARG A 212 8.03 -14.56 -13.13
C ARG A 212 9.53 -14.25 -13.18
N ILE A 213 10.02 -13.41 -12.28
CA ILE A 213 11.45 -13.14 -12.10
C ILE A 213 12.22 -14.44 -11.78
N LEU A 214 11.71 -15.27 -10.86
CA LEU A 214 12.37 -16.54 -10.50
C LEU A 214 12.46 -17.50 -11.70
N THR A 215 11.42 -17.56 -12.52
CA THR A 215 11.38 -18.37 -13.74
C THR A 215 12.38 -17.87 -14.78
N LEU A 216 12.45 -16.56 -15.03
CA LEU A 216 13.44 -15.96 -15.95
C LEU A 216 14.88 -16.25 -15.51
N LEU A 217 15.13 -16.25 -14.20
CA LEU A 217 16.41 -16.61 -13.60
C LEU A 217 16.68 -18.12 -13.59
N ASN A 218 15.71 -18.95 -14.00
CA ASN A 218 15.76 -20.42 -13.92
C ASN A 218 16.06 -20.92 -12.49
N LEU A 219 15.65 -20.17 -11.46
CA LEU A 219 16.07 -20.39 -10.08
C LEU A 219 15.62 -21.75 -9.51
N PRO A 220 14.37 -22.22 -9.75
CA PRO A 220 13.92 -23.52 -9.24
C PRO A 220 14.77 -24.70 -9.74
N ASN A 221 15.30 -24.61 -10.96
CA ASN A 221 16.15 -25.65 -11.52
C ASN A 221 17.57 -25.60 -10.95
N VAL A 222 18.12 -24.40 -10.77
CA VAL A 222 19.49 -24.22 -10.23
C VAL A 222 19.60 -24.67 -8.77
N LEU A 223 18.53 -24.49 -7.98
CA LEU A 223 18.50 -24.87 -6.56
C LEU A 223 17.67 -26.14 -6.28
N ARG A 224 17.42 -26.94 -7.31
CA ARG A 224 16.67 -28.20 -7.19
C ARG A 224 17.33 -29.11 -6.15
N GLY A 225 16.53 -29.63 -5.21
CA GLY A 225 17.00 -30.48 -4.10
C GLY A 225 17.77 -29.74 -3.00
N LYS A 226 17.91 -28.40 -3.08
CA LYS A 226 18.46 -27.55 -2.02
C LYS A 226 17.39 -26.70 -1.36
N VAL A 227 16.47 -26.18 -2.16
CA VAL A 227 15.33 -25.38 -1.70
C VAL A 227 14.05 -25.94 -2.32
N ASP A 228 13.05 -26.18 -1.49
CA ASP A 228 11.74 -26.64 -1.96
C ASP A 228 10.79 -25.45 -2.17
N PHE A 229 10.89 -24.86 -3.37
CA PHE A 229 10.03 -23.75 -3.76
C PHE A 229 8.56 -24.16 -3.96
N GLU A 230 8.29 -25.44 -4.24
CA GLU A 230 6.93 -25.92 -4.51
C GLU A 230 6.13 -26.04 -3.22
N SER A 231 6.71 -26.62 -2.17
CA SER A 231 6.00 -26.82 -0.89
C SER A 231 6.06 -25.59 0.02
N THR A 232 7.22 -24.94 0.14
CA THR A 232 7.41 -23.86 1.12
C THR A 232 7.28 -22.46 0.52
N GLY A 233 7.59 -22.29 -0.76
CA GLY A 233 7.71 -21.00 -1.44
C GLY A 233 9.11 -20.38 -1.31
N PHE A 234 9.28 -19.17 -1.83
CA PHE A 234 10.54 -18.44 -1.74
C PHE A 234 10.69 -17.77 -0.36
N PRO A 235 11.73 -18.10 0.44
CA PRO A 235 11.91 -17.52 1.76
C PRO A 235 12.42 -16.09 1.68
N PHE A 236 11.98 -15.24 2.60
CA PHE A 236 12.56 -13.92 2.85
C PHE A 236 12.75 -13.70 4.35
N THR A 237 13.80 -12.96 4.71
CA THR A 237 14.05 -12.51 6.08
C THR A 237 13.38 -11.16 6.33
N LYS A 238 13.34 -10.29 5.31
CA LYS A 238 12.71 -8.97 5.40
C LYS A 238 12.15 -8.52 4.06
N VAL A 239 10.94 -7.97 4.07
CA VAL A 239 10.43 -7.09 3.02
C VAL A 239 10.20 -5.73 3.64
N SER A 240 10.58 -4.63 2.99
CA SER A 240 10.27 -3.29 3.50
C SER A 240 10.11 -2.29 2.38
N SER A 241 9.21 -1.31 2.57
CA SER A 241 9.07 -0.18 1.66
C SER A 241 8.38 1.01 2.31
N LYS A 242 8.71 2.21 1.82
CA LYS A 242 7.90 3.42 1.99
C LYS A 242 7.10 3.67 0.72
N ILE A 243 5.78 3.59 0.86
CA ILE A 243 4.81 3.86 -0.19
C ILE A 243 4.31 5.29 0.00
N ASN A 244 4.39 6.12 -1.03
CA ASN A 244 3.71 7.40 -1.09
C ASN A 244 2.47 7.26 -1.99
N VAL A 245 1.41 7.96 -1.62
CA VAL A 245 0.16 7.98 -2.39
C VAL A 245 -0.13 9.42 -2.75
N GLU A 246 -0.33 9.68 -4.04
CA GLU A 246 -0.69 11.00 -4.57
C GLU A 246 -1.83 10.81 -5.56
N ASP A 247 -3.00 11.38 -5.27
CA ASP A 247 -4.22 11.26 -6.07
C ASP A 247 -4.53 9.83 -6.55
N GLY A 248 -4.43 8.88 -5.61
CA GLY A 248 -4.69 7.46 -5.85
C GLY A 248 -3.61 6.72 -6.66
N VAL A 249 -2.47 7.36 -6.93
CA VAL A 249 -1.27 6.73 -7.49
C VAL A 249 -0.33 6.33 -6.36
N PHE A 250 -0.10 5.03 -6.21
CA PHE A 250 0.81 4.48 -5.22
C PHE A 250 2.21 4.42 -5.81
N SER A 251 3.23 4.90 -5.11
CA SER A 251 4.61 4.89 -5.60
C SER A 251 5.60 4.51 -4.50
N THR A 252 6.67 3.85 -4.91
CA THR A 252 7.79 3.50 -4.03
C THR A 252 9.10 3.64 -4.79
N LYS A 253 10.17 3.97 -4.05
CA LYS A 253 11.55 4.06 -4.56
C LYS A 253 12.50 3.10 -3.84
N ASP A 254 12.02 2.39 -2.83
CA ASP A 254 12.84 1.71 -1.82
C ASP A 254 12.26 0.35 -1.40
N LEU A 255 11.47 -0.31 -2.27
CA LEU A 255 11.06 -1.68 -1.98
C LEU A 255 12.31 -2.56 -1.91
N LEU A 256 12.49 -3.22 -0.78
CA LEU A 256 13.61 -4.12 -0.51
C LEU A 256 13.06 -5.48 -0.09
N ILE A 257 13.62 -6.54 -0.67
CA ILE A 257 13.41 -7.93 -0.28
C ILE A 257 14.78 -8.52 0.04
N GLN A 258 14.97 -8.91 1.29
CA GLN A 258 16.15 -9.62 1.77
C GLN A 258 15.80 -11.09 1.93
N SER A 259 16.61 -11.96 1.36
CA SER A 259 16.45 -13.42 1.45
C SER A 259 17.81 -14.09 1.57
N PRO A 260 17.90 -15.28 2.22
CA PRO A 260 19.12 -16.08 2.25
C PRO A 260 19.57 -16.57 0.87
N ILE A 261 18.73 -16.43 -0.17
CA ILE A 261 19.00 -16.87 -1.54
C ILE A 261 19.46 -15.71 -2.43
N MET A 262 18.72 -14.60 -2.41
CA MET A 262 19.01 -13.41 -3.22
C MET A 262 18.40 -12.17 -2.59
N SER A 263 19.00 -11.01 -2.86
CA SER A 263 18.38 -9.73 -2.52
C SER A 263 17.70 -9.15 -3.75
N ALA A 264 16.54 -8.52 -3.56
CA ALA A 264 15.89 -7.75 -4.60
C ALA A 264 15.56 -6.34 -4.10
N SER A 265 15.67 -5.36 -4.98
CA SER A 265 15.13 -4.02 -4.78
C SER A 265 14.24 -3.63 -5.94
N ALA A 266 13.27 -2.75 -5.70
CA ALA A 266 12.42 -2.24 -6.76
C ALA A 266 11.97 -0.80 -6.50
N ALA A 267 11.69 -0.11 -7.61
CA ALA A 267 11.05 1.19 -7.63
C ALA A 267 9.94 1.16 -8.68
N GLY A 268 8.85 1.86 -8.43
CA GLY A 268 7.73 1.86 -9.36
C GLY A 268 6.53 2.63 -8.84
N ARG A 269 5.51 2.65 -9.69
CA ARG A 269 4.23 3.27 -9.44
C ARG A 269 3.10 2.36 -9.90
N TYR A 270 1.99 2.44 -9.19
CA TYR A 270 0.76 1.75 -9.51
C TYR A 270 -0.37 2.76 -9.48
N ALA A 271 -0.92 3.05 -10.65
CA ALA A 271 -2.16 3.81 -10.76
C ALA A 271 -3.33 2.84 -10.61
N TRP A 272 -4.07 2.96 -9.50
CA TRP A 272 -5.29 2.19 -9.28
C TRP A 272 -6.30 2.44 -10.41
N GLN A 273 -6.35 3.68 -10.88
CA GLN A 273 -7.15 4.04 -12.06
C GLN A 273 -6.51 3.45 -13.32
N GLY A 274 -7.26 2.58 -13.98
CA GLY A 274 -6.80 1.92 -15.20
C GLY A 274 -5.84 0.76 -14.97
N ASP A 275 -5.66 0.31 -13.72
CA ASP A 275 -4.84 -0.86 -13.34
C ASP A 275 -3.48 -0.86 -14.04
N ARG A 276 -2.66 0.17 -13.78
CA ARG A 276 -1.39 0.38 -14.49
C ARG A 276 -0.22 0.37 -13.52
N LEU A 277 0.52 -0.74 -13.53
CA LEU A 277 1.79 -0.89 -12.86
C LEU A 277 2.93 -0.54 -13.82
N GLU A 278 3.89 0.23 -13.33
CA GLU A 278 5.17 0.49 -14.00
C GLU A 278 6.27 0.47 -12.96
N GLY A 279 7.29 -0.36 -13.17
CA GLY A 279 8.39 -0.46 -12.24
C GLY A 279 9.63 -1.11 -12.83
N ILE A 280 10.70 -1.02 -12.06
CA ILE A 280 11.98 -1.65 -12.31
C ILE A 280 12.36 -2.43 -11.06
N ALA A 281 12.82 -3.66 -11.24
CA ALA A 281 13.38 -4.49 -10.17
C ALA A 281 14.84 -4.82 -10.47
N ALA A 282 15.67 -4.80 -9.44
CA ALA A 282 17.05 -5.25 -9.45
C ALA A 282 17.16 -6.47 -8.55
N VAL A 283 17.82 -7.53 -9.02
CA VAL A 283 17.98 -8.79 -8.28
C VAL A 283 19.44 -9.20 -8.34
N SER A 284 20.00 -9.50 -7.16
CA SER A 284 21.40 -9.90 -7.03
C SER A 284 21.49 -11.17 -6.17
N PRO A 285 22.28 -12.17 -6.59
CA PRO A 285 22.53 -13.34 -5.77
C PRO A 285 23.34 -12.91 -4.54
N PHE A 286 22.95 -13.39 -3.36
CA PHE A 286 23.66 -13.09 -2.12
C PHE A 286 23.59 -14.29 -1.17
N GLY A 287 24.55 -14.39 -0.26
CA GLY A 287 24.55 -15.44 0.78
C GLY A 287 25.03 -16.81 0.29
N THR A 288 24.55 -17.86 0.96
CA THR A 288 25.08 -19.23 0.89
C THR A 288 24.96 -19.88 -0.49
N TYR A 289 24.05 -19.41 -1.32
CA TYR A 289 23.82 -19.97 -2.67
C TYR A 289 24.54 -19.21 -3.78
N SER A 290 25.27 -18.13 -3.45
CA SER A 290 25.90 -17.24 -4.44
C SER A 290 26.75 -17.99 -5.48
N ASP A 291 27.55 -18.98 -5.08
CA ASP A 291 28.39 -19.76 -6.00
C ASP A 291 27.59 -20.60 -6.99
N LEU A 292 26.45 -21.17 -6.57
CA LEU A 292 25.56 -21.91 -7.47
C LEU A 292 24.86 -20.95 -8.44
N LEU A 293 24.49 -19.77 -7.97
CA LEU A 293 23.77 -18.76 -8.76
C LEU A 293 24.66 -18.11 -9.83
N LYS A 294 26.00 -18.13 -9.69
CA LYS A 294 26.94 -17.72 -10.75
C LYS A 294 26.72 -18.50 -12.06
N ASN A 295 26.19 -19.72 -11.99
CA ASN A 295 25.92 -20.56 -13.16
C ASN A 295 24.65 -20.17 -13.93
N ILE A 296 23.80 -19.30 -13.37
CA ILE A 296 22.65 -18.76 -14.10
C ILE A 296 23.22 -17.93 -15.26
N PRO A 297 22.87 -18.20 -16.53
CA PRO A 297 23.47 -17.51 -17.68
C PRO A 297 23.41 -15.97 -17.59
N LEU A 298 22.34 -15.45 -16.99
CA LEU A 298 22.14 -14.02 -16.75
C LEU A 298 23.22 -13.44 -15.82
N PHE A 299 23.60 -14.16 -14.76
CA PHE A 299 24.68 -13.74 -13.86
C PHE A 299 26.06 -14.13 -14.41
N GLY A 300 26.21 -15.31 -15.01
CA GLY A 300 27.47 -15.80 -15.56
C GLY A 300 28.07 -14.87 -16.62
N ARG A 301 27.24 -14.27 -17.49
CA ARG A 301 27.69 -13.25 -18.46
C ARG A 301 28.22 -11.97 -17.79
N ILE A 302 27.68 -11.63 -16.62
CA ILE A 302 28.13 -10.46 -15.84
C ILE A 302 29.43 -10.80 -15.09
N PHE A 303 29.59 -12.04 -14.65
CA PHE A 303 30.81 -12.55 -13.98
C PHE A 303 31.95 -12.91 -14.94
N ALA A 304 31.71 -13.10 -16.24
CA ALA A 304 32.71 -13.54 -17.22
C ALA A 304 33.81 -12.51 -17.53
N GLY A 305 33.74 -11.30 -16.97
CA GLY A 305 34.87 -10.38 -16.88
C GLY A 305 35.48 -10.44 -15.48
N ASP A 306 36.80 -10.59 -15.38
CA ASP A 306 37.61 -10.70 -14.13
C ASP A 306 37.43 -9.53 -13.13
N ARG A 307 36.22 -9.28 -12.60
CA ARG A 307 35.93 -8.07 -11.83
C ARG A 307 34.99 -8.33 -10.66
N GLN A 308 35.31 -7.66 -9.56
CA GLN A 308 34.60 -7.65 -8.28
C GLN A 308 33.26 -6.88 -8.32
N GLY A 309 32.51 -6.96 -9.41
CA GLY A 309 31.17 -6.37 -9.53
C GLY A 309 30.11 -7.27 -8.90
N ILE A 310 29.09 -6.69 -8.26
CA ILE A 310 27.92 -7.44 -7.82
C ILE A 310 27.06 -7.72 -9.05
N ALA A 311 26.95 -8.98 -9.47
CA ALA A 311 26.09 -9.35 -10.58
C ALA A 311 24.62 -9.00 -10.25
N THR A 312 24.04 -8.08 -11.03
CA THR A 312 22.70 -7.56 -10.79
C THR A 312 21.89 -7.69 -12.06
N ALA A 313 20.81 -8.46 -11.99
CA ALA A 313 19.85 -8.61 -13.07
C ALA A 313 18.72 -7.58 -12.89
N MET A 314 18.48 -6.79 -13.93
CA MET A 314 17.48 -5.75 -13.99
C MET A 314 16.27 -6.25 -14.78
N PHE A 315 15.07 -5.92 -14.30
CA PHE A 315 13.80 -6.28 -14.94
C PHE A 315 12.87 -5.07 -15.04
N SER A 316 12.19 -4.92 -16.17
CA SER A 316 11.03 -4.04 -16.30
C SER A 316 9.77 -4.80 -15.86
N ILE A 317 8.83 -4.07 -15.26
CA ILE A 317 7.53 -4.61 -14.83
C ILE A 317 6.46 -3.62 -15.29
N VAL A 318 5.62 -4.02 -16.25
CA VAL A 318 4.61 -3.13 -16.84
C VAL A 318 3.30 -3.88 -17.07
N GLY A 319 2.17 -3.21 -16.82
CA GLY A 319 0.83 -3.74 -17.15
C GLY A 319 -0.12 -3.82 -15.94
N PRO A 320 -1.20 -4.60 -16.04
CA PRO A 320 -2.14 -4.85 -14.94
C PRO A 320 -1.46 -5.48 -13.71
N LEU A 321 -1.85 -5.11 -12.49
CA LEU A 321 -1.26 -5.67 -11.28
C LEU A 321 -1.55 -7.19 -11.14
N SER A 322 -2.69 -7.63 -11.67
CA SER A 322 -3.09 -9.05 -11.72
C SER A 322 -2.23 -9.87 -12.67
N GLU A 323 -1.75 -9.26 -13.76
CA GLU A 323 -0.94 -9.94 -14.75
C GLU A 323 0.05 -8.99 -15.46
N PRO A 324 1.13 -8.58 -14.78
CA PRO A 324 2.11 -7.69 -15.38
C PRO A 324 3.05 -8.48 -16.28
N GLU A 325 3.49 -7.83 -17.36
CA GLU A 325 4.62 -8.26 -18.16
C GLU A 325 5.91 -7.98 -17.38
N VAL A 326 6.81 -8.97 -17.37
CA VAL A 326 8.11 -8.88 -16.69
C VAL A 326 9.18 -9.25 -17.70
N GLU A 327 10.03 -8.29 -18.07
CA GLU A 327 11.08 -8.50 -19.05
C GLU A 327 12.45 -8.26 -18.42
N TYR A 328 13.43 -9.08 -18.82
CA TYR A 328 14.82 -8.85 -18.46
C TYR A 328 15.39 -7.67 -19.27
N LEU A 329 16.21 -6.83 -18.63
CA LEU A 329 16.88 -5.69 -19.24
C LEU A 329 18.40 -5.96 -19.35
N PRO A 330 18.90 -6.56 -20.44
CA PRO A 330 20.30 -6.96 -20.57
C PRO A 330 21.28 -5.79 -20.44
N MET A 331 20.98 -4.67 -21.10
CA MET A 331 21.88 -3.50 -21.14
C MET A 331 21.99 -2.82 -19.78
N GLU A 332 20.87 -2.64 -19.08
CA GLU A 332 20.85 -2.08 -17.72
C GLU A 332 21.54 -3.02 -16.71
N SER A 333 21.34 -4.34 -16.85
CA SER A 333 21.99 -5.34 -16.00
C SER A 333 23.50 -5.32 -16.15
N LEU A 334 23.99 -5.24 -17.41
CA LEU A 334 25.41 -5.13 -17.68
C LEU A 334 25.95 -3.83 -17.10
N LYS A 335 25.32 -2.68 -17.39
CA LYS A 335 25.75 -1.35 -16.90
C LYS A 335 25.90 -1.30 -15.37
N ASN A 336 24.96 -1.87 -14.62
CA ASN A 336 24.99 -1.87 -13.16
C ASN A 336 25.98 -2.89 -12.56
N GLY A 337 26.39 -3.90 -13.34
CA GLY A 337 27.45 -4.83 -12.95
C GLY A 337 28.88 -4.31 -13.23
N LEU A 338 29.02 -3.20 -13.96
CA LEU A 338 30.31 -2.60 -14.30
C LEU A 338 30.77 -1.60 -13.22
N THR A 339 32.08 -1.50 -13.02
CA THR A 339 32.70 -0.45 -12.19
C THR A 339 33.91 0.16 -12.91
N GLY A 340 34.16 1.45 -12.69
CA GLY A 340 35.34 2.16 -13.18
C GLY A 340 35.51 2.16 -14.71
N LEU A 341 36.68 1.71 -15.19
CA LEU A 341 37.07 1.71 -16.62
C LEU A 341 36.18 0.82 -17.50
N ALA A 342 35.52 -0.17 -16.92
CA ALA A 342 34.59 -1.05 -17.61
C ALA A 342 33.36 -0.29 -18.13
N GLN A 343 32.87 0.66 -17.31
CA GLN A 343 31.79 1.57 -17.64
C GLN A 343 32.17 2.41 -18.88
N LEU A 344 33.37 2.98 -18.87
CA LEU A 344 33.88 3.83 -19.95
C LEU A 344 33.97 3.06 -21.27
N ALA A 345 34.51 1.83 -21.25
CA ALA A 345 34.60 1.01 -22.46
C ALA A 345 33.21 0.64 -23.02
N PHE A 346 32.24 0.33 -22.14
CA PHE A 346 30.86 0.08 -22.55
C PHE A 346 30.20 1.33 -23.14
N ASP A 347 30.37 2.48 -22.49
CA ASP A 347 29.80 3.75 -22.96
C ASP A 347 30.38 4.15 -24.32
N VAL A 348 31.70 3.95 -24.54
CA VAL A 348 32.35 4.16 -25.84
C VAL A 348 31.77 3.24 -26.91
N LEU A 349 31.64 1.94 -26.62
CA LEU A 349 31.07 0.97 -27.57
C LEU A 349 29.62 1.31 -27.91
N LYS A 350 28.79 1.58 -26.89
CA LYS A 350 27.39 1.98 -27.05
C LYS A 350 27.30 3.20 -27.95
N ASN A 351 28.02 4.27 -27.60
CA ASN A 351 27.98 5.53 -28.35
C ASN A 351 28.50 5.34 -29.78
N THR A 352 29.55 4.54 -30.01
CA THR A 352 30.09 4.29 -31.36
C THR A 352 29.10 3.54 -32.26
N ILE A 353 28.30 2.63 -31.70
CA ILE A 353 27.28 1.88 -32.45
C ILE A 353 26.02 2.72 -32.66
N THR A 354 25.63 3.57 -31.71
CA THR A 354 24.43 4.41 -31.82
C THR A 354 24.66 5.71 -32.59
N LEU A 355 25.90 6.20 -32.67
CA LEU A 355 26.31 7.42 -33.39
C LEU A 355 25.75 7.50 -34.82
N PRO A 356 25.84 6.46 -35.66
CA PRO A 356 25.27 6.50 -37.01
C PRO A 356 23.73 6.62 -37.01
N TYR A 357 23.06 6.02 -36.03
CA TYR A 357 21.60 6.02 -35.95
C TYR A 357 21.06 7.39 -35.50
N ASP A 358 21.73 8.04 -34.54
CA ASP A 358 21.35 9.37 -34.05
C ASP A 358 21.58 10.45 -35.13
N LEU A 359 22.69 10.37 -35.87
CA LEU A 359 22.98 11.25 -37.02
C LEU A 359 21.96 11.10 -38.17
N LEU A 360 21.41 9.90 -38.36
CA LEU A 360 20.39 9.63 -39.38
C LEU A 360 18.98 10.10 -38.98
N ASN A 361 18.70 10.24 -37.68
CA ASN A 361 17.42 10.73 -37.18
C ASN A 361 17.40 12.25 -36.96
N ASP A 362 18.54 12.85 -36.58
CA ASP A 362 18.68 14.32 -36.53
C ASP A 362 18.59 14.96 -37.93
N SER A 363 19.00 14.23 -38.99
CA SER A 363 18.87 14.70 -40.37
C SER A 363 17.44 14.67 -40.94
N LYS A 364 16.44 14.20 -40.17
CA LYS A 364 15.01 14.28 -40.54
C LYS A 364 14.24 15.43 -39.87
N GLY A 365 14.91 16.28 -39.09
CA GLY A 365 14.33 17.48 -38.50
C GLY A 365 14.81 18.77 -39.17
N ASN A 366 13.90 19.40 -39.93
CA ASN A 366 13.90 20.80 -40.39
C ASN A 366 14.63 21.16 -41.71
N PRO A 367 13.91 21.18 -42.86
CA PRO A 367 14.30 21.96 -44.02
C PRO A 367 13.68 23.36 -43.92
N ASP A 368 14.26 24.26 -43.12
CA ASP A 368 14.06 25.70 -43.29
C ASP A 368 15.12 26.49 -42.51
N SER A 369 16.23 26.75 -43.19
CA SER A 369 17.06 27.94 -42.96
C SER A 369 17.88 28.24 -44.21
N THR A 370 17.23 28.83 -45.20
CA THR A 370 17.90 29.51 -46.32
C THR A 370 18.76 30.67 -45.79
N PRO A 371 20.04 30.79 -46.17
CA PRO A 371 20.80 32.02 -45.99
C PRO A 371 20.37 33.04 -47.05
N SER A 372 20.01 34.26 -46.62
CA SER A 372 19.76 35.41 -47.49
C SER A 372 21.08 35.96 -48.03
N GLU A 373 21.22 36.02 -49.35
CA GLU A 373 22.36 36.62 -50.06
C GLU A 373 21.89 37.77 -50.97
N ALA A 374 22.24 39.01 -50.60
CA ALA A 374 22.37 40.21 -51.43
C ALA A 374 23.05 41.27 -50.53
N GLU A 375 24.12 41.99 -50.88
CA GLU A 375 24.42 42.66 -52.14
C GLU A 375 25.94 42.67 -52.44
N ARG A 376 26.25 42.64 -53.74
CA ARG A 376 27.56 42.97 -54.32
C ARG A 376 27.70 44.49 -54.45
N SER A 377 28.89 45.05 -54.20
CA SER A 377 29.73 45.71 -55.22
C SER A 377 30.81 46.60 -54.59
N GLY A 378 32.01 46.61 -55.19
CA GLY A 378 32.99 47.69 -55.00
C GLY A 378 34.41 47.25 -54.64
N LEU A 379 35.16 46.74 -55.62
CA LEU A 379 36.62 46.92 -55.72
C LEU A 379 36.85 48.01 -56.77
N PRO A 380 37.93 48.83 -56.73
CA PRO A 380 39.34 48.36 -56.69
C PRO A 380 40.25 49.16 -55.73
N GLY A 381 41.35 48.61 -55.23
CA GLY A 381 42.64 48.56 -55.94
C GLY A 381 43.80 48.87 -54.96
N PRO A 382 45.06 48.60 -55.32
CA PRO A 382 46.07 48.09 -54.40
C PRO A 382 47.06 49.16 -53.89
N SER A 383 47.60 48.96 -52.70
CA SER A 383 48.98 49.27 -52.24
C SER A 383 49.18 48.71 -50.85
#